data_AF-A0A175REN9-F1
#
_entry.id   AF-A0A175REN9-F1
#
_cell.length_a   1.000
_cell.length_b   1.000
_cell.length_c   1.000
_cell.angle_alpha   90.00
_cell.angle_beta   90.00
_cell.angle_gamma   90.00
#
_symmetry.space_group_name_H-M   'P 1'
#
loop_
_entity.id
_entity.type
_entity.pdbx_description
1 polymer ?
#
loop_
_entity_poly.entity_id
_entity_poly.type
_entity_poly.pdbx_seq_one_letter_code
_entity_poly.pdbx_strand_id
1 'polypeptide(L)'
;SLPPFTDWPAHLVGAVHARPFLAHGGHEFDGRVISELDPDELKRHAAAIAAAGIRSVAISSVFSPINDEFEQLAQEILAAELGPDVAFSLSSEIGRIGLLERENATIINAALRELADGIVDGLSASVAASGIEAPLFLSQNDGTLMDVEYARRYPVATFASGPTNSMRGAAVLSGFDTCAVVDVGGTTSDVGVLTGGFPREATGEVAVAGIRTNFRMPDVLSIGIGGGSRIREDGAVVGPDSVGYRLTEEGLVFGGDTLTATDVAVRGGRGAIGDVSRVAGVPTEVAERALGVIAERVADIVERMRTSSAPLPVVAVGGGSVLLPEELPGLSTVHRPEHYSVANAIGAAIAQVSGEVDKVYAISDGKRASVVDEARQEAVDRAVAAGADPSSVAIVDFDEVPIPYLPGNATRIRAKAVGDLALGALVR
;
A
#
# COMPACT_ATOMS: atom_id res chain seq x y z
N SER A 1 -21.08 -20.62 -4.82
CA SER A 1 -20.00 -19.72 -4.39
C SER A 1 -19.15 -20.44 -3.36
N LEU A 2 -17.85 -20.14 -3.28
CA LEU A 2 -17.06 -20.48 -2.09
C LEU A 2 -17.56 -19.62 -0.93
N PRO A 3 -17.60 -20.12 0.32
CA PRO A 3 -18.01 -19.30 1.45
C PRO A 3 -16.95 -18.22 1.73
N PRO A 4 -17.35 -17.06 2.29
CA PRO A 4 -16.38 -16.07 2.76
C PRO A 4 -15.34 -16.68 3.70
N PHE A 5 -14.14 -16.10 3.72
CA PHE A 5 -13.00 -16.54 4.54
C PHE A 5 -12.36 -17.90 4.15
N THR A 6 -12.64 -18.43 2.96
CA THR A 6 -12.15 -19.76 2.52
C THR A 6 -10.64 -19.96 2.67
N ASP A 7 -9.83 -18.92 2.45
CA ASP A 7 -8.37 -18.99 2.50
C ASP A 7 -7.73 -18.18 3.64
N TRP A 8 -8.52 -17.76 4.62
CA TRP A 8 -8.03 -16.95 5.72
C TRP A 8 -7.35 -17.79 6.81
N PRO A 9 -6.26 -17.29 7.44
CA PRO A 9 -5.72 -17.87 8.64
C PRO A 9 -6.78 -17.94 9.76
N ALA A 10 -6.91 -19.10 10.42
CA ALA A 10 -7.97 -19.35 11.41
C ALA A 10 -8.00 -18.33 12.56
N HIS A 11 -6.84 -17.82 12.98
CA HIS A 11 -6.76 -16.80 14.03
C HIS A 11 -7.35 -15.45 13.59
N LEU A 12 -7.25 -15.09 12.31
CA LEU A 12 -7.84 -13.86 11.77
C LEU A 12 -9.34 -14.01 11.58
N VAL A 13 -9.82 -15.18 11.13
CA VAL A 13 -11.25 -15.49 11.11
C VAL A 13 -11.87 -15.34 12.51
N GLY A 14 -11.18 -15.89 13.52
CA GLY A 14 -11.54 -15.74 14.92
C GLY A 14 -11.45 -14.30 15.44
N ALA A 15 -10.61 -13.44 14.87
CA ALA A 15 -10.50 -12.05 15.31
C ALA A 15 -11.60 -11.14 14.72
N VAL A 16 -11.99 -11.37 13.45
CA VAL A 16 -12.98 -10.54 12.76
C VAL A 16 -14.40 -10.80 13.28
N HIS A 17 -14.70 -12.02 13.75
CA HIS A 17 -16.04 -12.41 14.23
C HIS A 17 -17.18 -12.07 13.24
N ALA A 18 -16.91 -12.16 11.94
CA ALA A 18 -17.89 -11.82 10.91
C ALA A 18 -19.09 -12.78 10.90
N ARG A 19 -20.24 -12.28 10.44
CA ARG A 19 -21.43 -13.08 10.14
C ARG A 19 -21.65 -13.10 8.63
N PRO A 20 -21.32 -14.20 7.93
CA PRO A 20 -21.53 -14.29 6.48
C PRO A 20 -22.99 -14.52 6.15
N PHE A 21 -23.46 -13.86 5.09
CA PHE A 21 -24.77 -14.06 4.50
C PHE A 21 -24.59 -14.30 3.00
N LEU A 22 -25.39 -15.20 2.42
CA LEU A 22 -25.51 -15.33 0.98
C LEU A 22 -26.87 -14.74 0.58
N ALA A 23 -26.89 -14.03 -0.54
CA ALA A 23 -28.11 -13.47 -1.11
C ALA A 23 -28.15 -13.78 -2.61
N HIS A 24 -29.37 -13.83 -3.15
CA HIS A 24 -29.59 -13.92 -4.59
C HIS A 24 -29.09 -12.64 -5.27
N GLY A 25 -28.56 -12.76 -6.48
CA GLY A 25 -27.94 -11.64 -7.18
C GLY A 25 -26.78 -12.11 -8.06
N GLY A 26 -26.10 -11.12 -8.63
CA GLY A 26 -24.92 -11.28 -9.47
C GLY A 26 -25.21 -11.11 -10.96
N HIS A 27 -24.22 -10.56 -11.66
CA HIS A 27 -24.20 -10.51 -13.11
C HIS A 27 -23.19 -11.51 -13.64
N GLU A 28 -23.41 -12.01 -14.85
CA GLU A 28 -22.36 -12.60 -15.67
C GLU A 28 -21.45 -11.52 -16.22
N PHE A 29 -20.30 -11.93 -16.75
CA PHE A 29 -19.30 -11.03 -17.33
C PHE A 29 -19.84 -10.12 -18.45
N ASP A 30 -20.95 -10.51 -19.10
CA ASP A 30 -21.60 -9.77 -20.18
C ASP A 30 -22.80 -8.94 -19.72
N GLY A 31 -22.99 -8.82 -18.39
CA GLY A 31 -24.06 -8.05 -17.78
C GLY A 31 -25.39 -8.80 -17.66
N ARG A 32 -25.51 -10.04 -18.16
CA ARG A 32 -26.72 -10.85 -17.94
C ARG A 32 -26.88 -11.15 -16.45
N VAL A 33 -28.09 -11.00 -15.93
CA VAL A 33 -28.42 -11.34 -14.54
C VAL A 33 -28.29 -12.85 -14.31
N ILE A 34 -27.53 -13.26 -13.29
CA ILE A 34 -27.40 -14.65 -12.83
C ILE A 34 -28.66 -15.05 -12.06
N SER A 35 -29.05 -14.21 -11.11
CA SER A 35 -30.26 -14.33 -10.30
C SER A 35 -30.72 -12.93 -9.91
N GLU A 36 -32.03 -12.71 -9.90
CA GLU A 36 -32.61 -11.46 -9.40
C GLU A 36 -32.28 -11.29 -7.90
N LEU A 37 -32.05 -10.05 -7.48
CA LEU A 37 -31.89 -9.69 -6.07
C LEU A 37 -33.26 -9.81 -5.37
N ASP A 38 -33.31 -10.45 -4.20
CA ASP A 38 -34.53 -10.52 -3.36
C ASP A 38 -34.45 -9.45 -2.25
N PRO A 39 -35.24 -8.35 -2.33
CA PRO A 39 -35.24 -7.32 -1.29
C PRO A 39 -35.68 -7.83 0.07
N ASP A 40 -36.59 -8.80 0.14
CA ASP A 40 -37.08 -9.32 1.41
C ASP A 40 -36.05 -10.24 2.07
N GLU A 41 -35.19 -10.90 1.28
CA GLU A 41 -34.00 -11.59 1.78
C GLU A 41 -33.01 -10.62 2.43
N LEU A 42 -32.70 -9.51 1.76
CA LEU A 42 -31.81 -8.48 2.31
C LEU A 42 -32.37 -7.87 3.60
N LYS A 43 -33.68 -7.64 3.70
CA LYS A 43 -34.32 -7.18 4.95
C LYS A 43 -34.19 -8.18 6.09
N ARG A 44 -34.31 -9.48 5.80
CA ARG A 44 -34.07 -10.54 6.81
C ARG A 44 -32.61 -10.53 7.27
N HIS A 45 -31.66 -10.35 6.35
CA HIS A 45 -30.24 -10.21 6.68
C HIS A 45 -29.99 -8.95 7.52
N ALA A 46 -30.59 -7.81 7.17
CA ALA A 46 -30.51 -6.57 7.95
C ALA A 46 -30.98 -6.77 9.40
N ALA A 47 -32.11 -7.45 9.61
CA ALA A 47 -32.59 -7.76 10.96
C ALA A 47 -31.57 -8.59 11.77
N ALA A 48 -30.92 -9.57 11.13
CA ALA A 48 -29.88 -10.38 11.77
C ALA A 48 -28.58 -9.58 12.06
N ILE A 49 -28.20 -8.67 11.16
CA ILE A 49 -27.06 -7.76 11.31
C ILE A 49 -27.30 -6.80 12.49
N ALA A 50 -28.48 -6.18 12.55
CA ALA A 50 -28.88 -5.28 13.65
C ALA A 50 -28.91 -6.01 15.00
N ALA A 51 -29.51 -7.21 15.04
CA ALA A 51 -29.55 -8.02 16.26
C ALA A 51 -28.16 -8.44 16.77
N ALA A 52 -27.16 -8.50 15.88
CA ALA A 52 -25.77 -8.79 16.21
C ALA A 52 -24.96 -7.54 16.59
N GLY A 53 -25.52 -6.33 16.48
CA GLY A 53 -24.82 -5.07 16.75
C GLY A 53 -23.68 -4.78 15.76
N ILE A 54 -23.75 -5.32 14.54
CA ILE A 54 -22.73 -5.12 13.50
C ILE A 54 -22.87 -3.70 12.95
N ARG A 55 -21.73 -2.97 12.90
CA ARG A 55 -21.67 -1.57 12.41
C ARG A 55 -20.91 -1.39 11.11
N SER A 56 -20.41 -2.48 10.52
CA SER A 56 -19.69 -2.44 9.26
C SER A 56 -20.02 -3.67 8.42
N VAL A 57 -20.38 -3.45 7.15
CA VAL A 57 -20.87 -4.47 6.23
C VAL A 57 -20.04 -4.47 4.95
N ALA A 58 -19.46 -5.61 4.60
CA ALA A 58 -18.84 -5.86 3.30
C ALA A 58 -19.87 -6.48 2.34
N ILE A 59 -19.99 -5.93 1.14
CA ILE A 59 -20.88 -6.44 0.08
C ILE A 59 -20.00 -6.83 -1.10
N SER A 60 -20.12 -8.08 -1.54
CA SER A 60 -19.39 -8.62 -2.69
C SER A 60 -20.34 -9.38 -3.60
N SER A 61 -20.30 -9.05 -4.89
CA SER A 61 -21.09 -9.68 -5.95
C SER A 61 -20.20 -10.14 -7.09
N VAL A 62 -20.67 -11.15 -7.83
CA VAL A 62 -19.96 -11.69 -9.00
C VAL A 62 -19.93 -10.63 -10.12
N PHE A 63 -18.76 -10.43 -10.72
CA PHE A 63 -18.50 -9.43 -11.76
C PHE A 63 -18.90 -7.99 -11.41
N SER A 64 -18.95 -7.62 -10.12
CA SER A 64 -19.26 -6.25 -9.69
C SER A 64 -18.31 -5.14 -10.18
N PRO A 65 -17.02 -5.38 -10.49
CA PRO A 65 -16.20 -4.35 -11.15
C PRO A 65 -16.63 -4.03 -12.59
N ILE A 66 -17.48 -4.87 -13.20
CA ILE A 66 -18.05 -4.67 -14.53
C ILE A 66 -19.45 -4.05 -14.41
N ASN A 67 -20.30 -4.62 -13.54
CA ASN A 67 -21.62 -4.08 -13.23
C ASN A 67 -21.89 -4.17 -11.71
N ASP A 68 -21.83 -3.02 -11.04
CA ASP A 68 -21.97 -2.86 -9.61
C ASP A 68 -23.42 -2.59 -9.15
N GLU A 69 -24.40 -2.59 -10.06
CA GLU A 69 -25.81 -2.30 -9.79
C GLU A 69 -26.36 -3.08 -8.58
N PHE A 70 -26.06 -4.37 -8.48
CA PHE A 70 -26.55 -5.18 -7.36
C PHE A 70 -25.83 -4.91 -6.04
N GLU A 71 -24.57 -4.48 -6.05
CA GLU A 71 -23.91 -4.05 -4.81
C GLU A 71 -24.51 -2.73 -4.31
N GLN A 72 -24.75 -1.78 -5.22
CA GLN A 72 -25.39 -0.51 -4.90
C GLN A 72 -26.82 -0.72 -4.38
N LEU A 73 -27.64 -1.51 -5.08
CA LEU A 73 -29.01 -1.79 -4.65
C LEU A 73 -29.06 -2.53 -3.30
N ALA A 74 -28.14 -3.47 -3.07
CA ALA A 74 -28.05 -4.14 -1.79
C ALA A 74 -27.66 -3.16 -0.66
N GLN A 75 -26.72 -2.25 -0.92
CA GLN A 75 -26.36 -1.19 0.02
C GLN A 75 -27.55 -0.31 0.35
N GLU A 76 -28.30 0.17 -0.66
CA GLU A 76 -29.47 1.03 -0.45
C GLU A 76 -30.51 0.37 0.46
N ILE A 77 -30.84 -0.91 0.20
CA ILE A 77 -31.82 -1.66 0.99
C ILE A 77 -31.30 -1.87 2.42
N LEU A 78 -30.05 -2.32 2.57
CA LEU A 78 -29.48 -2.57 3.90
C LEU A 78 -29.34 -1.27 4.70
N ALA A 79 -28.92 -0.16 4.08
CA ALA A 79 -28.79 1.14 4.73
C ALA A 79 -30.15 1.67 5.21
N ALA A 80 -31.21 1.49 4.43
CA ALA A 80 -32.56 1.87 4.83
C ALA A 80 -33.06 1.13 6.07
N GLU A 81 -32.67 -0.14 6.25
CA GLU A 81 -33.09 -0.98 7.37
C GLU A 81 -32.17 -0.84 8.61
N LEU A 82 -30.87 -0.62 8.40
CA LEU A 82 -29.87 -0.59 9.47
C LEU A 82 -29.62 0.81 10.03
N GLY A 83 -29.91 1.86 9.27
CA GLY A 83 -29.69 3.25 9.65
C GLY A 83 -28.28 3.77 9.29
N PRO A 84 -28.04 5.07 9.56
CA PRO A 84 -26.86 5.79 9.07
C PRO A 84 -25.55 5.43 9.79
N ASP A 85 -25.62 4.80 10.96
CA ASP A 85 -24.45 4.44 11.77
C ASP A 85 -23.73 3.18 11.27
N VAL A 86 -24.26 2.52 10.24
CA VAL A 86 -23.63 1.34 9.62
C VAL A 86 -22.83 1.75 8.39
N ALA A 87 -21.55 1.38 8.42
CA ALA A 87 -20.62 1.59 7.34
C ALA A 87 -20.71 0.46 6.29
N PHE A 88 -20.64 0.81 5.00
CA PHE A 88 -20.66 -0.16 3.90
C PHE A 88 -19.39 -0.12 3.07
N SER A 89 -18.84 -1.28 2.74
CA SER A 89 -17.74 -1.45 1.80
C SER A 89 -18.20 -2.28 0.62
N LEU A 90 -18.18 -1.69 -0.58
CA LEU A 90 -18.53 -2.36 -1.81
C LEU A 90 -17.28 -2.92 -2.47
N SER A 91 -17.37 -4.15 -2.95
CA SER A 91 -16.23 -4.82 -3.55
C SER A 91 -15.85 -4.19 -4.89
N SER A 92 -16.83 -3.64 -5.63
CA SER A 92 -16.63 -2.89 -6.88
C SER A 92 -15.74 -1.65 -6.72
N GLU A 93 -15.67 -1.06 -5.53
CA GLU A 93 -14.91 0.16 -5.23
C GLU A 93 -13.48 -0.12 -4.73
N ILE A 94 -13.19 -1.35 -4.30
CA ILE A 94 -11.96 -1.68 -3.56
C ILE A 94 -10.99 -2.50 -4.40
N GLY A 95 -11.47 -3.60 -4.98
CA GLY A 95 -10.60 -4.60 -5.60
C GLY A 95 -10.80 -4.72 -7.11
N ARG A 96 -9.86 -5.43 -7.73
CA ARG A 96 -9.87 -5.71 -9.17
C ARG A 96 -10.74 -6.92 -9.51
N ILE A 97 -10.70 -7.33 -10.77
CA ILE A 97 -11.23 -8.64 -11.22
C ILE A 97 -10.59 -9.76 -10.38
N GLY A 98 -11.37 -10.79 -10.06
CA GLY A 98 -11.02 -11.87 -9.13
C GLY A 98 -11.95 -11.83 -7.91
N LEU A 99 -12.79 -12.86 -7.74
CA LEU A 99 -13.83 -12.85 -6.70
C LEU A 99 -13.26 -13.02 -5.29
N LEU A 100 -12.35 -13.99 -5.10
CA LEU A 100 -11.83 -14.34 -3.78
C LEU A 100 -10.99 -13.21 -3.21
N GLU A 101 -10.05 -12.71 -4.00
CA GLU A 101 -9.11 -11.67 -3.58
C GLU A 101 -9.84 -10.35 -3.33
N ARG A 102 -10.88 -10.05 -4.12
CA ARG A 102 -11.72 -8.85 -3.95
C ARG A 102 -12.63 -8.97 -2.75
N GLU A 103 -13.26 -10.12 -2.52
CA GLU A 103 -14.07 -10.37 -1.33
C GLU A 103 -13.21 -10.21 -0.06
N ASN A 104 -12.02 -10.82 -0.05
CA ASN A 104 -11.06 -10.70 1.04
C ASN A 104 -10.68 -9.23 1.29
N ALA A 105 -10.35 -8.49 0.24
CA ALA A 105 -10.03 -7.08 0.30
C ALA A 105 -11.17 -6.23 0.91
N THR A 106 -12.40 -6.51 0.50
CA THR A 106 -13.62 -5.82 0.98
C THR A 106 -13.89 -6.09 2.45
N ILE A 107 -13.71 -7.35 2.87
CA ILE A 107 -13.85 -7.75 4.28
C ILE A 107 -12.80 -7.07 5.15
N ILE A 108 -11.53 -7.05 4.73
CA ILE A 108 -10.45 -6.36 5.48
C ILE A 108 -10.79 -4.88 5.63
N ASN A 109 -11.24 -4.22 4.55
CA ASN A 109 -11.62 -2.81 4.62
C ASN A 109 -12.77 -2.55 5.59
N ALA A 110 -13.84 -3.35 5.52
CA ALA A 110 -14.97 -3.24 6.44
C ALA A 110 -14.54 -3.47 7.89
N ALA A 111 -13.65 -4.42 8.15
CA ALA A 111 -13.15 -4.72 9.50
C ALA A 111 -12.29 -3.60 10.10
N LEU A 112 -11.64 -2.79 9.26
CA LEU A 112 -10.76 -1.70 9.69
C LEU A 112 -11.43 -0.33 9.77
N ARG A 113 -12.67 -0.20 9.28
CA ARG A 113 -13.40 1.08 9.17
C ARG A 113 -13.47 1.84 10.49
N GLU A 114 -13.86 1.17 11.57
CA GLU A 114 -14.00 1.80 12.88
C GLU A 114 -12.66 2.28 13.46
N LEU A 115 -11.59 1.50 13.25
CA LEU A 115 -10.25 1.91 13.63
C LEU A 115 -9.80 3.13 12.83
N ALA A 116 -10.11 3.16 11.54
CA ALA A 116 -9.82 4.29 10.66
C ALA A 116 -10.49 5.57 11.18
N ASP A 117 -11.75 5.47 11.61
CA ASP A 117 -12.48 6.61 12.16
C ASP A 117 -11.79 7.21 13.38
N GLY A 118 -11.40 6.37 14.34
CA GLY A 118 -10.69 6.81 15.53
C GLY A 118 -9.32 7.41 15.23
N ILE A 119 -8.59 6.87 14.25
CA ILE A 119 -7.29 7.40 13.83
C ILE A 119 -7.46 8.79 13.21
N VAL A 120 -8.41 8.94 12.27
CA VAL A 120 -8.63 10.21 11.58
C VAL A 120 -9.14 11.28 12.55
N ASP A 121 -10.04 10.94 13.48
CA ASP A 121 -10.50 11.85 14.53
C ASP A 121 -9.32 12.34 15.40
N GLY A 122 -8.47 11.41 15.85
CA GLY A 122 -7.30 11.73 16.67
C GLY A 122 -6.28 12.62 15.94
N LEU A 123 -6.02 12.33 14.66
CA LEU A 123 -5.13 13.14 13.82
C LEU A 123 -5.70 14.55 13.62
N SER A 124 -6.97 14.65 13.25
CA SER A 124 -7.64 15.93 12.99
C SER A 124 -7.67 16.80 14.24
N ALA A 125 -7.98 16.21 15.40
CA ALA A 125 -7.96 16.91 16.69
C ALA A 125 -6.55 17.39 17.06
N SER A 126 -5.51 16.58 16.81
CA SER A 126 -4.11 16.93 17.11
C SER A 126 -3.59 18.08 16.24
N VAL A 127 -3.93 18.07 14.96
CA VAL A 127 -3.59 19.14 14.00
C VAL A 127 -4.30 20.44 14.41
N ALA A 128 -5.60 20.39 14.70
CA ALA A 128 -6.37 21.54 15.14
C ALA A 128 -5.86 22.11 16.48
N ALA A 129 -5.54 21.24 17.45
CA ALA A 129 -4.97 21.65 18.74
C ALA A 129 -3.59 22.34 18.60
N SER A 130 -2.88 22.06 17.50
CA SER A 130 -1.61 22.72 17.16
C SER A 130 -1.79 24.08 16.45
N GLY A 131 -3.04 24.52 16.23
CA GLY A 131 -3.36 25.78 15.57
C GLY A 131 -3.16 25.75 14.05
N ILE A 132 -3.15 24.57 13.43
CA ILE A 132 -2.98 24.39 11.98
C ILE A 132 -4.38 24.35 11.34
N GLU A 133 -4.66 25.30 10.45
CA GLU A 133 -5.93 25.41 9.71
C GLU A 133 -5.86 24.82 8.30
N ALA A 134 -4.71 24.29 7.90
CA ALA A 134 -4.53 23.68 6.58
C ALA A 134 -5.32 22.36 6.46
N PRO A 135 -5.86 22.02 5.27
CA PRO A 135 -6.49 20.73 5.06
C PRO A 135 -5.54 19.56 5.33
N LEU A 136 -6.05 18.50 5.93
CA LEU A 136 -5.28 17.30 6.24
C LEU A 136 -5.41 16.28 5.10
N PHE A 137 -4.25 15.83 4.61
CA PHE A 137 -4.14 14.77 3.61
C PHE A 137 -3.31 13.61 4.15
N LEU A 138 -3.55 12.42 3.59
CA LEU A 138 -2.83 11.20 3.88
C LEU A 138 -2.27 10.60 2.59
N SER A 139 -1.13 9.93 2.69
CA SER A 139 -0.55 9.22 1.54
C SER A 139 -1.21 7.87 1.31
N GLN A 140 -1.37 7.53 0.04
CA GLN A 140 -1.89 6.24 -0.44
C GLN A 140 -0.75 5.23 -0.69
N ASN A 141 -1.14 3.97 -0.87
CA ASN A 141 -0.26 2.86 -1.25
C ASN A 141 0.48 3.04 -2.59
N ASP A 142 0.12 4.05 -3.39
CA ASP A 142 0.71 4.28 -4.71
C ASP A 142 1.58 5.55 -4.74
N GLY A 143 1.82 6.17 -3.59
CA GLY A 143 2.60 7.41 -3.45
C GLY A 143 1.82 8.70 -3.78
N THR A 144 0.50 8.62 -3.92
CA THR A 144 -0.39 9.78 -4.15
C THR A 144 -1.12 10.19 -2.86
N LEU A 145 -1.78 11.35 -2.86
CA LEU A 145 -2.53 11.87 -1.72
C LEU A 145 -4.00 11.45 -1.78
N MET A 146 -4.62 11.33 -0.62
CA MET A 146 -6.06 11.24 -0.42
C MET A 146 -6.47 12.15 0.74
N ASP A 147 -7.72 12.60 0.73
CA ASP A 147 -8.29 13.29 1.87
C ASP A 147 -8.61 12.31 3.01
N VAL A 148 -8.93 12.89 4.17
CA VAL A 148 -9.26 12.13 5.39
C VAL A 148 -10.54 11.30 5.27
N GLU A 149 -11.54 11.76 4.50
CA GLU A 149 -12.81 11.06 4.34
C GLU A 149 -12.66 9.80 3.48
N TYR A 150 -11.83 9.88 2.45
CA TYR A 150 -11.42 8.73 1.66
C TYR A 150 -10.66 7.72 2.52
N ALA A 151 -9.74 8.18 3.39
CA ALA A 151 -9.02 7.29 4.31
C ALA A 151 -9.92 6.59 5.33
N ARG A 152 -10.98 7.25 5.82
CA ARG A 152 -12.03 6.62 6.66
C ARG A 152 -12.78 5.54 5.89
N ARG A 153 -13.13 5.82 4.63
CA ARG A 153 -13.90 4.89 3.79
C ARG A 153 -13.05 3.70 3.33
N TYR A 154 -11.78 3.93 3.06
CA TYR A 154 -10.85 2.96 2.47
C TYR A 154 -9.52 2.86 3.23
N PRO A 155 -9.51 2.47 4.52
CA PRO A 155 -8.27 2.35 5.30
C PRO A 155 -7.21 1.44 4.66
N VAL A 156 -7.63 0.46 3.86
CA VAL A 156 -6.73 -0.44 3.11
C VAL A 156 -5.81 0.31 2.14
N ALA A 157 -6.17 1.53 1.72
CA ALA A 157 -5.34 2.40 0.89
C ALA A 157 -4.11 2.96 1.62
N THR A 158 -3.96 2.74 2.94
CA THR A 158 -2.84 3.26 3.74
C THR A 158 -1.76 2.23 4.09
N PHE A 159 -1.96 0.94 3.80
CA PHE A 159 -1.12 -0.18 4.27
C PHE A 159 0.38 -0.05 3.96
N ALA A 160 0.70 0.53 2.80
CA ALA A 160 2.07 0.67 2.30
C ALA A 160 2.45 2.14 2.05
N SER A 161 1.72 3.08 2.66
CA SER A 161 1.98 4.53 2.53
C SER A 161 3.39 4.94 3.00
N GLY A 162 3.93 4.27 4.02
CA GLY A 162 5.29 4.50 4.51
C GLY A 162 6.36 4.21 3.44
N PRO A 163 6.49 2.94 3.00
CA PRO A 163 7.43 2.58 1.94
C PRO A 163 7.27 3.42 0.67
N THR A 164 6.03 3.72 0.24
CA THR A 164 5.81 4.53 -0.97
C THR A 164 6.27 5.97 -0.82
N ASN A 165 6.04 6.59 0.35
CA ASN A 165 6.59 7.91 0.64
C ASN A 165 8.12 7.89 0.62
N SER A 166 8.76 6.89 1.22
CA SER A 166 10.22 6.76 1.16
C SER A 166 10.73 6.61 -0.27
N MET A 167 10.04 5.85 -1.12
CA MET A 167 10.36 5.74 -2.55
C MET A 167 10.21 7.08 -3.28
N ARG A 168 9.07 7.75 -3.11
CA ARG A 168 8.82 9.07 -3.72
C ARG A 168 9.90 10.08 -3.33
N GLY A 169 10.27 10.11 -2.05
CA GLY A 169 11.36 10.94 -1.55
C GLY A 169 12.72 10.53 -2.12
N ALA A 170 13.01 9.23 -2.20
CA ALA A 170 14.22 8.72 -2.80
C ALA A 170 14.38 9.17 -4.27
N ALA A 171 13.30 9.09 -5.06
CA ALA A 171 13.27 9.53 -6.46
C ALA A 171 13.73 10.99 -6.60
N VAL A 172 13.13 11.88 -5.80
CA VAL A 172 13.43 13.31 -5.82
C VAL A 172 14.83 13.62 -5.31
N LEU A 173 15.23 12.98 -4.22
CA LEU A 173 16.54 13.21 -3.61
C LEU A 173 17.69 12.69 -4.48
N SER A 174 17.49 11.58 -5.20
CA SER A 174 18.52 10.99 -6.05
C SER A 174 18.48 11.47 -7.51
N GLY A 175 17.36 12.05 -7.96
CA GLY A 175 17.11 12.37 -9.37
C GLY A 175 16.90 11.14 -10.25
N PHE A 176 16.55 9.98 -9.69
CA PHE A 176 16.31 8.75 -10.44
C PHE A 176 14.82 8.41 -10.46
N ASP A 177 14.18 8.57 -11.61
CA ASP A 177 12.78 8.21 -11.78
C ASP A 177 12.56 6.69 -11.88
N THR A 178 13.60 5.91 -12.17
CA THR A 178 13.52 4.44 -12.23
C THR A 178 14.73 3.84 -11.52
N CYS A 179 14.50 3.28 -10.33
CA CYS A 179 15.54 2.69 -9.49
C CYS A 179 14.95 1.70 -8.47
N ALA A 180 15.78 0.84 -7.90
CA ALA A 180 15.44 0.12 -6.69
C ALA A 180 15.67 1.03 -5.48
N VAL A 181 14.72 1.07 -4.56
CA VAL A 181 14.82 1.82 -3.31
C VAL A 181 14.92 0.83 -2.16
N VAL A 182 15.90 1.04 -1.28
CA VAL A 182 16.06 0.29 -0.04
C VAL A 182 15.90 1.28 1.12
N ASP A 183 14.72 1.29 1.75
CA ASP A 183 14.46 2.09 2.94
C ASP A 183 14.81 1.27 4.18
N VAL A 184 15.90 1.64 4.85
CA VAL A 184 16.36 0.93 6.05
C VAL A 184 15.96 1.72 7.29
N GLY A 185 15.03 1.16 8.04
CA GLY A 185 14.54 1.71 9.31
C GLY A 185 15.28 1.18 10.54
N GLY A 186 14.65 1.37 11.70
CA GLY A 186 15.15 0.84 12.98
C GLY A 186 14.85 -0.65 13.19
N THR A 187 13.80 -1.18 12.58
CA THR A 187 13.34 -2.57 12.77
C THR A 187 13.43 -3.40 11.51
N THR A 188 13.11 -2.78 10.38
CA THR A 188 12.87 -3.43 9.10
C THR A 188 13.49 -2.62 7.96
N SER A 189 13.72 -3.31 6.85
CA SER A 189 14.12 -2.73 5.58
C SER A 189 13.05 -3.03 4.56
N ASP A 190 12.57 -2.02 3.86
CA ASP A 190 11.61 -2.15 2.78
C ASP A 190 12.32 -1.94 1.45
N VAL A 191 12.16 -2.90 0.54
CA VAL A 191 12.73 -2.83 -0.81
C VAL A 191 11.61 -2.79 -1.83
N GLY A 192 11.65 -1.81 -2.72
CA GLY A 192 10.78 -1.80 -3.88
C GLY A 192 11.39 -1.08 -5.07
N VAL A 193 10.63 -0.97 -6.14
CA VAL A 193 11.09 -0.42 -7.43
C VAL A 193 10.24 0.79 -7.79
N LEU A 194 10.90 1.86 -8.20
CA LEU A 194 10.27 3.00 -8.85
C LEU A 194 10.28 2.82 -10.37
N THR A 195 9.20 3.26 -11.01
CA THR A 195 9.09 3.41 -12.46
C THR A 195 8.47 4.77 -12.73
N GLY A 196 9.15 5.63 -13.50
CA GLY A 196 8.64 6.97 -13.82
C GLY A 196 8.35 7.86 -12.60
N GLY A 197 9.09 7.69 -11.50
CA GLY A 197 8.93 8.46 -10.27
C GLY A 197 7.79 7.96 -9.36
N PHE A 198 7.11 6.87 -9.72
CA PHE A 198 6.07 6.26 -8.90
C PHE A 198 6.43 4.83 -8.48
N PRO A 199 6.00 4.37 -7.30
CA PRO A 199 6.15 2.97 -6.90
C PRO A 199 5.56 2.04 -7.96
N ARG A 200 6.34 1.06 -8.40
CA ARG A 200 5.86 -0.01 -9.28
C ARG A 200 4.83 -0.82 -8.50
N GLU A 201 3.65 -0.97 -9.08
CA GLU A 201 2.60 -1.79 -8.47
C GLU A 201 2.86 -3.28 -8.64
N ALA A 202 2.36 -4.06 -7.69
CA ALA A 202 2.31 -5.50 -7.83
C ALA A 202 1.37 -5.90 -9.00
N THR A 203 1.86 -6.79 -9.87
CA THR A 203 1.12 -7.23 -11.06
C THR A 203 0.10 -8.34 -10.77
N GLY A 204 0.13 -8.94 -9.58
CA GLY A 204 -0.70 -10.09 -9.19
C GLY A 204 -1.32 -9.96 -7.80
N GLU A 205 -1.70 -11.11 -7.25
CA GLU A 205 -2.25 -11.22 -5.88
C GLU A 205 -1.18 -10.81 -4.86
N VAL A 206 -1.58 -10.02 -3.86
CA VAL A 206 -0.72 -9.68 -2.73
C VAL A 206 -1.28 -10.28 -1.45
N ALA A 207 -0.39 -10.86 -0.64
CA ALA A 207 -0.76 -11.44 0.64
C ALA A 207 -0.59 -10.41 1.76
N VAL A 208 -1.69 -10.05 2.44
CA VAL A 208 -1.66 -9.23 3.65
C VAL A 208 -1.95 -10.13 4.85
N ALA A 209 -1.01 -10.25 5.79
CA ALA A 209 -1.14 -11.11 6.96
C ALA A 209 -1.54 -12.57 6.62
N GLY A 210 -1.12 -13.07 5.44
CA GLY A 210 -1.46 -14.41 4.95
C GLY A 210 -2.81 -14.51 4.23
N ILE A 211 -3.53 -13.39 4.04
CA ILE A 211 -4.78 -13.31 3.28
C ILE A 211 -4.47 -12.84 1.86
N ARG A 212 -4.95 -13.55 0.84
CA ARG A 212 -4.77 -13.16 -0.56
C ARG A 212 -5.73 -12.05 -0.92
N THR A 213 -5.20 -10.97 -1.49
CA THR A 213 -5.94 -9.75 -1.84
C THR A 213 -5.51 -9.25 -3.21
N ASN A 214 -6.31 -8.36 -3.79
CA ASN A 214 -6.00 -7.69 -5.05
C ASN A 214 -6.04 -6.15 -4.93
N PHE A 215 -5.66 -5.64 -3.74
CA PHE A 215 -5.47 -4.22 -3.51
C PHE A 215 -4.43 -3.63 -4.47
N ARG A 216 -4.58 -2.33 -4.75
CA ARG A 216 -3.51 -1.54 -5.36
C ARG A 216 -2.44 -1.31 -4.29
N MET A 217 -1.36 -2.06 -4.37
CA MET A 217 -0.22 -1.97 -3.46
C MET A 217 1.08 -1.91 -4.26
N PRO A 218 2.09 -1.23 -3.71
CA PRO A 218 3.40 -1.20 -4.32
C PRO A 218 3.99 -2.61 -4.20
N ASP A 219 4.77 -3.01 -5.21
CA ASP A 219 5.58 -4.20 -5.13
C ASP A 219 6.72 -3.91 -4.16
N VAL A 220 6.53 -4.32 -2.89
CA VAL A 220 7.44 -4.11 -1.78
C VAL A 220 7.72 -5.43 -1.10
N LEU A 221 9.00 -5.70 -0.85
CA LEU A 221 9.46 -6.80 -0.01
C LEU A 221 10.15 -6.25 1.24
N SER A 222 9.62 -6.62 2.39
CA SER A 222 10.17 -6.24 3.69
C SER A 222 11.07 -7.34 4.26
N ILE A 223 12.17 -6.93 4.89
CA ILE A 223 13.08 -7.80 5.65
C ILE A 223 13.12 -7.32 7.09
N GLY A 224 13.09 -8.25 8.05
CA GLY A 224 13.35 -7.98 9.47
C GLY A 224 14.82 -7.64 9.76
N ILE A 225 15.36 -6.64 9.06
CA ILE A 225 16.70 -6.07 9.28
C ILE A 225 16.54 -4.57 9.36
N GLY A 226 17.04 -3.96 10.43
CA GLY A 226 17.07 -2.53 10.63
C GLY A 226 18.09 -2.20 11.73
N GLY A 227 18.26 -0.93 12.08
CA GLY A 227 19.30 -0.50 13.03
C GLY A 227 19.31 -1.26 14.36
N GLY A 228 18.13 -1.56 14.91
CA GLY A 228 17.97 -2.30 16.17
C GLY A 228 17.92 -3.82 16.04
N SER A 229 18.15 -4.39 14.86
CA SER A 229 18.20 -5.84 14.70
C SER A 229 19.32 -6.43 15.54
N ARG A 230 19.00 -7.47 16.32
CA ARG A 230 19.96 -8.10 17.22
C ARG A 230 20.98 -8.92 16.44
N ILE A 231 22.23 -8.89 16.90
CA ILE A 231 23.33 -9.66 16.33
C ILE A 231 23.64 -10.83 17.25
N ARG A 232 23.69 -12.05 16.69
CA ARG A 232 23.98 -13.29 17.39
C ARG A 232 24.99 -14.14 16.62
N GLU A 233 25.48 -15.20 17.27
CA GLU A 233 26.36 -16.21 16.68
C GLU A 233 27.56 -15.57 15.96
N ASP A 234 28.25 -14.67 16.68
CA ASP A 234 29.44 -13.97 16.18
C ASP A 234 29.22 -13.29 14.81
N GLY A 235 28.02 -12.71 14.62
CA GLY A 235 27.66 -11.98 13.41
C GLY A 235 27.00 -12.82 12.32
N ALA A 236 26.83 -14.13 12.49
CA ALA A 236 26.20 -15.00 11.49
C ALA A 236 24.66 -14.81 11.43
N VAL A 237 24.04 -14.40 12.55
CA VAL A 237 22.59 -14.22 12.64
C VAL A 237 22.27 -12.76 12.94
N VAL A 238 21.54 -12.13 12.01
CA VAL A 238 21.02 -10.77 12.13
C VAL A 238 19.49 -10.80 12.10
N GLY A 239 18.86 -10.31 13.18
CA GLY A 239 17.41 -10.32 13.33
C GLY A 239 16.80 -11.74 13.35
N PRO A 240 15.48 -11.90 13.11
CA PRO A 240 14.52 -10.86 12.74
C PRO A 240 14.04 -10.01 13.91
N ASP A 241 14.35 -10.41 15.15
CA ASP A 241 14.02 -9.66 16.34
C ASP A 241 14.87 -8.40 16.48
N SER A 242 14.23 -7.34 16.96
CA SER A 242 14.80 -6.02 17.10
C SER A 242 14.49 -5.45 18.49
N VAL A 243 15.39 -4.61 19.00
CA VAL A 243 15.13 -3.79 20.20
C VAL A 243 14.12 -2.66 19.91
N GLY A 244 13.82 -2.41 18.64
CA GLY A 244 12.76 -1.50 18.19
C GLY A 244 12.97 -0.07 18.65
N TYR A 245 11.92 0.55 19.20
CA TYR A 245 11.98 1.91 19.73
C TYR A 245 12.98 2.07 20.89
N ARG A 246 13.42 0.97 21.53
CA ARG A 246 14.41 0.97 22.62
C ARG A 246 15.85 0.96 22.14
N LEU A 247 16.10 1.12 20.83
CA LEU A 247 17.46 1.14 20.27
C LEU A 247 18.39 2.13 20.99
N THR A 248 17.90 3.33 21.29
CA THR A 248 18.67 4.38 21.97
C THR A 248 18.90 4.10 23.45
N GLU A 249 18.32 3.04 24.01
CA GLU A 249 18.48 2.64 25.41
C GLU A 249 19.27 1.34 25.52
N GLU A 250 18.98 0.36 24.67
CA GLU A 250 19.53 -1.01 24.73
C GLU A 250 20.78 -1.23 23.85
N GLY A 251 20.99 -0.42 22.80
CA GLY A 251 22.15 -0.55 21.92
C GLY A 251 23.46 -0.19 22.60
N LEU A 252 24.55 -0.92 22.30
CA LEU A 252 25.86 -0.71 22.93
C LEU A 252 26.38 0.71 22.73
N VAL A 253 26.25 1.22 21.50
CA VAL A 253 26.71 2.56 21.11
C VAL A 253 25.96 3.68 21.84
N PHE A 254 24.79 3.38 22.42
CA PHE A 254 23.98 4.35 23.15
C PHE A 254 24.11 4.26 24.67
N GLY A 255 24.60 3.15 25.21
CA GLY A 255 24.52 2.98 26.67
C GLY A 255 24.27 1.57 27.15
N GLY A 256 23.57 0.78 26.34
CA GLY A 256 22.98 -0.48 26.74
C GLY A 256 23.94 -1.67 26.64
N ASP A 257 23.36 -2.86 26.68
CA ASP A 257 24.05 -4.14 26.78
C ASP A 257 23.77 -5.09 25.60
N THR A 258 22.96 -4.66 24.63
CA THR A 258 22.56 -5.48 23.50
C THR A 258 23.31 -5.07 22.24
N LEU A 259 23.99 -6.04 21.61
CA LEU A 259 24.65 -5.86 20.30
C LEU A 259 23.61 -5.81 19.17
N THR A 260 23.58 -4.69 18.46
CA THR A 260 22.63 -4.38 17.38
C THR A 260 23.31 -4.13 16.03
N ALA A 261 22.52 -4.05 14.96
CA ALA A 261 23.01 -3.74 13.62
C ALA A 261 23.67 -2.35 13.54
N THR A 262 23.14 -1.36 14.28
CA THR A 262 23.76 -0.03 14.41
C THR A 262 25.14 -0.13 15.05
N ASP A 263 25.33 -0.97 16.07
CA ASP A 263 26.62 -1.14 16.73
C ASP A 263 27.68 -1.71 15.79
N VAL A 264 27.33 -2.74 15.01
CA VAL A 264 28.27 -3.33 14.02
C VAL A 264 28.54 -2.40 12.84
N ALA A 265 27.58 -1.57 12.44
CA ALA A 265 27.82 -0.54 11.42
C ALA A 265 28.82 0.51 11.90
N VAL A 266 28.62 1.07 13.10
CA VAL A 266 29.56 2.01 13.70
C VAL A 266 30.93 1.35 13.90
N ARG A 267 30.96 0.09 14.37
CA ARG A 267 32.21 -0.66 14.53
C ARG A 267 32.95 -0.88 13.21
N GLY A 268 32.21 -1.14 12.13
CA GLY A 268 32.72 -1.27 10.77
C GLY A 268 33.06 0.07 10.10
N GLY A 269 33.02 1.19 10.83
CA GLY A 269 33.33 2.53 10.32
C GLY A 269 32.23 3.13 9.43
N ARG A 270 31.02 2.57 9.46
CA ARG A 270 29.87 3.06 8.68
C ARG A 270 29.01 3.99 9.55
N GLY A 271 29.22 5.29 9.37
CA GLY A 271 28.49 6.34 10.08
C GLY A 271 29.01 6.63 11.49
N ALA A 272 28.59 7.77 12.05
CA ALA A 272 28.95 8.23 13.39
C ALA A 272 27.68 8.41 14.22
N ILE A 273 27.17 7.30 14.78
CA ILE A 273 25.96 7.27 15.61
C ILE A 273 26.37 6.94 17.04
N GLY A 274 25.81 7.64 18.03
CA GLY A 274 26.10 7.41 19.44
C GLY A 274 27.58 7.61 19.83
N ASP A 275 28.04 6.89 20.85
CA ASP A 275 29.41 6.91 21.34
C ASP A 275 30.22 5.76 20.75
N VAL A 276 31.01 6.06 19.71
CA VAL A 276 31.87 5.12 18.97
C VAL A 276 32.83 4.35 19.89
N SER A 277 33.23 4.92 21.02
CA SER A 277 34.16 4.24 21.94
C SER A 277 33.55 3.00 22.58
N ARG A 278 32.22 2.94 22.69
CA ARG A 278 31.49 1.83 23.33
C ARG A 278 31.48 0.56 22.48
N VAL A 279 31.65 0.68 21.17
CA VAL A 279 31.71 -0.48 20.27
C VAL A 279 33.13 -0.97 20.01
N ALA A 280 34.16 -0.32 20.56
CA ALA A 280 35.56 -0.71 20.36
C ALA A 280 35.87 -2.15 20.82
N GLY A 281 35.12 -2.65 21.81
CA GLY A 281 35.24 -4.03 22.30
C GLY A 281 34.61 -5.09 21.39
N VAL A 282 33.82 -4.70 20.39
CA VAL A 282 33.24 -5.64 19.42
C VAL A 282 34.35 -6.10 18.46
N PRO A 283 34.58 -7.43 18.27
CA PRO A 283 35.57 -7.91 17.31
C PRO A 283 35.27 -7.43 15.90
N THR A 284 36.31 -7.09 15.13
CA THR A 284 36.14 -6.58 13.76
C THR A 284 35.48 -7.63 12.87
N GLU A 285 35.83 -8.90 13.04
CA GLU A 285 35.34 -10.04 12.27
C GLU A 285 33.83 -10.25 12.47
N VAL A 286 33.32 -9.98 13.67
CA VAL A 286 31.88 -10.04 13.98
C VAL A 286 31.13 -8.95 13.22
N ALA A 287 31.67 -7.73 13.21
CA ALA A 287 31.06 -6.62 12.49
C ALA A 287 31.08 -6.84 10.97
N GLU A 288 32.21 -7.26 10.41
CA GLU A 288 32.33 -7.59 8.98
C GLU A 288 31.38 -8.70 8.56
N ARG A 289 31.29 -9.78 9.35
CA ARG A 289 30.38 -10.89 9.07
C ARG A 289 28.92 -10.44 9.09
N ALA A 290 28.50 -9.70 10.12
CA ALA A 290 27.13 -9.21 10.23
C ALA A 290 26.76 -8.27 9.08
N LEU A 291 27.66 -7.34 8.72
CA LEU A 291 27.45 -6.43 7.60
C LEU A 291 27.43 -7.15 6.25
N GLY A 292 28.22 -8.22 6.09
CA GLY A 292 28.17 -9.10 4.93
C GLY A 292 26.80 -9.80 4.79
N VAL A 293 26.30 -10.39 5.88
CA VAL A 293 24.96 -11.04 5.90
C VAL A 293 23.85 -10.05 5.57
N ILE A 294 23.93 -8.81 6.08
CA ILE A 294 22.97 -7.75 5.74
C ILE A 294 23.03 -7.42 4.25
N ALA A 295 24.23 -7.22 3.70
CA ALA A 295 24.43 -6.86 2.30
C ALA A 295 23.91 -7.97 1.36
N GLU A 296 24.22 -9.24 1.63
CA GLU A 296 23.75 -10.39 0.85
C GLU A 296 22.22 -10.47 0.84
N ARG A 297 21.59 -10.39 2.02
CA ARG A 297 20.12 -10.48 2.11
C ARG A 297 19.42 -9.33 1.39
N VAL A 298 19.95 -8.11 1.48
CA VAL A 298 19.40 -6.95 0.77
C VAL A 298 19.59 -7.10 -0.74
N ALA A 299 20.78 -7.55 -1.18
CA ALA A 299 21.05 -7.79 -2.59
C ALA A 299 20.12 -8.86 -3.19
N ASP A 300 19.89 -9.97 -2.48
CA ASP A 300 18.96 -11.02 -2.89
C ASP A 300 17.54 -10.49 -3.10
N ILE A 301 17.08 -9.58 -2.23
CA ILE A 301 15.75 -8.98 -2.37
C ILE A 301 15.71 -8.02 -3.55
N VAL A 302 16.70 -7.14 -3.70
CA VAL A 302 16.77 -6.25 -4.87
C VAL A 302 16.78 -7.06 -6.16
N GLU A 303 17.52 -8.17 -6.21
CA GLU A 303 17.57 -9.05 -7.39
C GLU A 303 16.20 -9.70 -7.68
N ARG A 304 15.50 -10.19 -6.66
CA ARG A 304 14.13 -10.73 -6.80
C ARG A 304 13.13 -9.71 -7.32
N MET A 305 13.38 -8.42 -7.08
CA MET A 305 12.52 -7.32 -7.54
C MET A 305 12.83 -6.89 -8.99
N ARG A 306 13.96 -7.30 -9.56
CA ARG A 306 14.31 -6.94 -10.94
C ARG A 306 13.50 -7.77 -11.93
N THR A 307 12.98 -7.10 -12.95
CA THR A 307 12.24 -7.74 -14.05
C THR A 307 13.11 -7.98 -15.29
N SER A 308 14.35 -7.48 -15.29
CA SER A 308 15.30 -7.68 -16.37
C SER A 308 16.74 -7.64 -15.87
N SER A 309 17.66 -8.12 -16.69
CA SER A 309 19.10 -8.07 -16.43
C SER A 309 19.72 -6.67 -16.64
N ALA A 310 18.95 -5.68 -17.08
CA ALA A 310 19.45 -4.32 -17.23
C ALA A 310 19.93 -3.76 -15.87
N PRO A 311 21.01 -2.96 -15.84
CA PRO A 311 21.44 -2.30 -14.61
C PRO A 311 20.32 -1.40 -14.06
N LEU A 312 19.99 -1.59 -12.79
CA LEU A 312 19.03 -0.76 -12.06
C LEU A 312 19.82 -0.02 -10.96
N PRO A 313 19.77 1.33 -10.90
CA PRO A 313 20.38 2.05 -9.79
C PRO A 313 19.74 1.61 -8.48
N VAL A 314 20.53 1.52 -7.41
CA VAL A 314 20.03 1.24 -6.05
C VAL A 314 20.17 2.51 -5.21
N VAL A 315 19.06 3.00 -4.67
CA VAL A 315 19.01 4.18 -3.80
C VAL A 315 18.69 3.72 -2.38
N ALA A 316 19.58 4.06 -1.44
CA ALA A 316 19.39 3.72 -0.03
C ALA A 316 18.93 4.94 0.76
N VAL A 317 17.81 4.79 1.47
CA VAL A 317 17.19 5.82 2.31
C VAL A 317 16.88 5.27 3.71
N GLY A 318 16.38 6.14 4.58
CA GLY A 318 16.10 5.80 5.97
C GLY A 318 17.31 5.96 6.88
N GLY A 319 17.07 6.17 8.17
CA GLY A 319 18.13 6.40 9.16
C GLY A 319 19.09 5.23 9.32
N GLY A 320 18.67 4.02 8.96
CA GLY A 320 19.49 2.81 8.98
C GLY A 320 20.26 2.55 7.67
N SER A 321 20.21 3.43 6.66
CA SER A 321 20.89 3.20 5.37
C SER A 321 22.42 3.01 5.50
N VAL A 322 22.99 3.43 6.63
CA VAL A 322 24.38 3.20 7.05
C VAL A 322 24.73 1.71 7.19
N LEU A 323 23.75 0.82 7.34
CA LEU A 323 23.97 -0.62 7.38
C LEU A 323 24.47 -1.15 6.03
N LEU A 324 24.08 -0.51 4.93
CA LEU A 324 24.42 -0.98 3.59
C LEU A 324 25.86 -0.59 3.20
N PRO A 325 26.56 -1.38 2.38
CA PRO A 325 27.86 -1.02 1.80
C PRO A 325 27.73 -0.01 0.65
N GLU A 326 28.84 0.53 0.15
CA GLU A 326 28.85 1.36 -1.07
C GLU A 326 28.48 0.56 -2.33
N GLU A 327 28.75 -0.74 -2.34
CA GLU A 327 28.40 -1.66 -3.43
C GLU A 327 27.73 -2.90 -2.85
N LEU A 328 26.56 -3.27 -3.39
CA LEU A 328 25.87 -4.49 -3.02
C LEU A 328 26.41 -5.67 -3.84
N PRO A 329 26.55 -6.87 -3.24
CA PRO A 329 27.00 -8.06 -3.96
C PRO A 329 26.15 -8.33 -5.21
N GLY A 330 26.80 -8.48 -6.37
CA GLY A 330 26.13 -8.78 -7.64
C GLY A 330 25.30 -7.64 -8.25
N LEU A 331 25.31 -6.46 -7.64
CA LEU A 331 24.52 -5.29 -8.05
C LEU A 331 25.41 -4.07 -8.32
N SER A 332 24.78 -2.93 -8.58
CA SER A 332 25.41 -1.64 -8.83
C SER A 332 25.78 -0.91 -7.52
N THR A 333 26.44 0.24 -7.67
CA THR A 333 26.73 1.16 -6.57
C THR A 333 25.44 1.61 -5.87
N VAL A 334 25.49 1.65 -4.54
CA VAL A 334 24.42 2.15 -3.68
C VAL A 334 24.52 3.67 -3.57
N HIS A 335 23.54 4.35 -4.13
CA HIS A 335 23.40 5.80 -4.05
C HIS A 335 22.71 6.18 -2.73
N ARG A 336 23.39 6.93 -1.86
CA ARG A 336 22.78 7.56 -0.68
C ARG A 336 22.71 9.07 -0.92
N PRO A 337 21.54 9.62 -1.27
CA PRO A 337 21.42 11.05 -1.54
C PRO A 337 21.53 11.86 -0.26
N GLU A 338 21.73 13.18 -0.38
CA GLU A 338 21.61 14.07 0.78
C GLU A 338 20.21 13.95 1.40
N HIS A 339 20.10 14.14 2.72
CA HIS A 339 18.84 14.04 3.45
C HIS A 339 18.12 12.68 3.37
N TYR A 340 18.83 11.59 3.02
CA TYR A 340 18.29 10.23 2.94
C TYR A 340 17.49 9.79 4.18
N SER A 341 17.81 10.32 5.37
CA SER A 341 17.16 9.96 6.63
C SER A 341 15.74 10.49 6.77
N VAL A 342 15.36 11.48 5.96
CA VAL A 342 14.02 12.11 5.96
C VAL A 342 13.31 11.95 4.62
N ALA A 343 13.76 11.03 3.75
CA ALA A 343 13.16 10.76 2.45
C ALA A 343 11.65 10.50 2.55
N ASN A 344 11.20 9.76 3.57
CA ASN A 344 9.78 9.52 3.82
C ASN A 344 8.96 10.82 3.94
N ALA A 345 9.41 11.75 4.80
CA ALA A 345 8.73 13.02 5.01
C ALA A 345 8.72 13.89 3.74
N ILE A 346 9.82 13.86 2.98
CA ILE A 346 9.92 14.55 1.69
C ILE A 346 8.92 13.98 0.69
N GLY A 347 8.86 12.64 0.56
CA GLY A 347 7.92 11.98 -0.34
C GLY A 347 6.46 12.23 0.00
N ALA A 348 6.12 12.31 1.29
CA ALA A 348 4.79 12.72 1.74
C ALA A 348 4.48 14.18 1.38
N ALA A 349 5.45 15.09 1.54
CA ALA A 349 5.28 16.52 1.29
C ALA A 349 5.15 16.87 -0.21
N ILE A 350 5.71 16.06 -1.10
CA ILE A 350 5.65 16.23 -2.57
C ILE A 350 4.63 15.31 -3.24
N ALA A 351 3.83 14.58 -2.46
CA ALA A 351 2.86 13.66 -3.02
C ALA A 351 1.79 14.43 -3.82
N GLN A 352 1.42 13.84 -4.94
CA GLN A 352 0.46 14.40 -5.90
C GLN A 352 -0.91 13.77 -5.69
N VAL A 353 -1.97 14.41 -6.15
CA VAL A 353 -3.31 13.82 -6.17
C VAL A 353 -3.45 12.95 -7.41
N SER A 354 -4.27 11.90 -7.34
CA SER A 354 -4.50 11.00 -8.47
C SER A 354 -5.97 10.73 -8.74
N GLY A 355 -6.23 10.33 -9.98
CA GLY A 355 -7.50 9.81 -10.45
C GLY A 355 -7.25 8.61 -11.33
N GLU A 356 -8.01 7.54 -11.12
CA GLU A 356 -7.79 6.27 -11.80
C GLU A 356 -9.09 5.68 -12.33
N VAL A 357 -8.98 5.02 -13.48
CA VAL A 357 -10.00 4.17 -14.10
C VAL A 357 -9.43 2.78 -14.34
N ASP A 358 -10.21 1.76 -14.03
CA ASP A 358 -9.87 0.35 -14.25
C ASP A 358 -11.18 -0.41 -14.52
N LYS A 359 -11.54 -0.52 -15.79
CA LYS A 359 -12.83 -1.06 -16.23
C LYS A 359 -12.67 -1.96 -17.44
N VAL A 360 -13.64 -2.84 -17.65
CA VAL A 360 -13.75 -3.66 -18.86
C VAL A 360 -14.68 -2.95 -19.84
N TYR A 361 -14.19 -2.74 -21.07
CA TYR A 361 -14.93 -2.10 -22.16
C TYR A 361 -15.18 -3.12 -23.26
N ALA A 362 -16.41 -3.16 -23.80
CA ALA A 362 -16.69 -3.87 -25.04
C ALA A 362 -16.33 -2.96 -26.23
N ILE A 363 -15.22 -3.25 -26.92
CA ILE A 363 -14.72 -2.37 -27.98
C ILE A 363 -15.21 -2.85 -29.35
N SER A 364 -16.18 -2.13 -29.90
CA SER A 364 -16.63 -2.33 -31.28
C SER A 364 -15.55 -1.92 -32.29
N ASP A 365 -15.57 -2.53 -33.49
CA ASP A 365 -14.62 -2.23 -34.56
C ASP A 365 -14.57 -0.72 -34.87
N GLY A 366 -13.34 -0.16 -34.91
CA GLY A 366 -13.12 1.26 -35.17
C GLY A 366 -13.39 2.21 -33.99
N LYS A 367 -13.81 1.72 -32.82
CA LYS A 367 -14.07 2.54 -31.62
C LYS A 367 -12.96 2.52 -30.56
N ARG A 368 -11.89 1.75 -30.77
CA ARG A 368 -10.78 1.61 -29.81
C ARG A 368 -10.21 2.96 -29.36
N ALA A 369 -9.88 3.85 -30.30
CA ALA A 369 -9.30 5.15 -29.97
C ALA A 369 -10.23 5.99 -29.08
N SER A 370 -11.52 6.09 -29.41
CA SER A 370 -12.47 6.86 -28.60
C SER A 370 -12.66 6.29 -27.20
N VAL A 371 -12.67 4.97 -27.04
CA VAL A 371 -12.81 4.32 -25.73
C VAL A 371 -11.57 4.55 -24.87
N VAL A 372 -10.38 4.47 -25.47
CA VAL A 372 -9.12 4.77 -24.78
C VAL A 372 -9.05 6.24 -24.34
N ASP A 373 -9.46 7.16 -25.21
CA ASP A 373 -9.48 8.59 -24.89
C ASP A 373 -10.50 8.91 -23.79
N GLU A 374 -11.67 8.27 -23.82
CA GLU A 374 -12.69 8.39 -22.76
C GLU A 374 -12.17 7.90 -21.41
N ALA A 375 -11.53 6.72 -21.36
CA ALA A 375 -10.96 6.19 -20.12
C ALA A 375 -9.85 7.08 -19.55
N ARG A 376 -9.01 7.65 -20.42
CA ARG A 376 -7.97 8.62 -20.02
C ARG A 376 -8.57 9.91 -19.49
N GLN A 377 -9.58 10.44 -20.18
CA GLN A 377 -10.27 11.66 -19.74
C GLN A 377 -10.97 11.44 -18.39
N GLU A 378 -11.63 10.30 -18.20
CA GLU A 378 -12.26 9.96 -16.92
C GLU A 378 -11.22 9.89 -15.79
N ALA A 379 -10.01 9.36 -16.03
CA ALA A 379 -8.93 9.36 -15.03
C ALA A 379 -8.48 10.79 -14.70
N VAL A 380 -8.35 11.67 -15.71
CA VAL A 380 -8.02 13.10 -15.52
C VAL A 380 -9.11 13.80 -14.71
N ASP A 381 -10.38 13.60 -15.07
CA ASP A 381 -11.53 14.23 -14.40
C ASP A 381 -11.59 13.81 -12.93
N ARG A 382 -11.31 12.53 -12.62
CA ARG A 382 -11.20 12.03 -11.25
C ARG A 382 -10.06 12.70 -10.47
N ALA A 383 -8.90 12.90 -11.11
CA ALA A 383 -7.76 13.55 -10.47
C ALA A 383 -8.08 15.01 -10.11
N VAL A 384 -8.72 15.73 -11.04
CA VAL A 384 -9.18 17.11 -10.82
C VAL A 384 -10.25 17.17 -9.73
N ALA A 385 -11.22 16.24 -9.73
CA ALA A 385 -12.24 16.15 -8.69
C ALA A 385 -11.65 15.89 -7.30
N ALA A 386 -10.53 15.16 -7.23
CA ALA A 386 -9.78 14.92 -6.00
C ALA A 386 -8.88 16.11 -5.58
N GLY A 387 -8.82 17.19 -6.38
CA GLY A 387 -8.11 18.43 -6.06
C GLY A 387 -6.82 18.69 -6.84
N ALA A 388 -6.53 17.94 -7.91
CA ALA A 388 -5.39 18.22 -8.78
C ALA A 388 -5.57 19.52 -9.58
N ASP A 389 -4.50 20.30 -9.76
CA ASP A 389 -4.45 21.42 -10.70
C ASP A 389 -4.58 20.90 -12.14
N PRO A 390 -5.65 21.25 -12.89
CA PRO A 390 -5.87 20.76 -14.25
C PRO A 390 -4.69 21.00 -15.21
N SER A 391 -3.89 22.04 -14.97
CA SER A 391 -2.72 22.37 -15.81
C SER A 391 -1.51 21.47 -15.58
N SER A 392 -1.48 20.77 -14.44
CA SER A 392 -0.41 19.85 -14.04
C SER A 392 -0.72 18.38 -14.32
N VAL A 393 -1.98 18.04 -14.63
CA VAL A 393 -2.42 16.65 -14.72
C VAL A 393 -1.78 15.94 -15.93
N ALA A 394 -1.20 14.78 -15.68
CA ALA A 394 -0.64 13.90 -16.70
C ALA A 394 -1.02 12.43 -16.46
N ILE A 395 -1.15 11.66 -17.55
CA ILE A 395 -1.28 10.20 -17.47
C ILE A 395 0.09 9.60 -17.16
N VAL A 396 0.20 8.89 -16.04
CA VAL A 396 1.46 8.26 -15.57
C VAL A 396 1.44 6.74 -15.65
N ASP A 397 0.26 6.13 -15.70
CA ASP A 397 0.10 4.71 -15.98
C ASP A 397 -1.06 4.50 -16.95
N PHE A 398 -0.85 3.60 -17.91
CA PHE A 398 -1.85 3.22 -18.89
C PHE A 398 -1.60 1.79 -19.37
N ASP A 399 -2.61 0.94 -19.23
CA ASP A 399 -2.56 -0.44 -19.69
C ASP A 399 -3.85 -0.82 -20.42
N GLU A 400 -3.72 -1.61 -21.46
CA GLU A 400 -4.82 -2.09 -22.30
C GLU A 400 -4.65 -3.59 -22.53
N VAL A 401 -5.46 -4.39 -21.84
CA VAL A 401 -5.37 -5.85 -21.87
C VAL A 401 -6.63 -6.44 -22.48
N PRO A 402 -6.55 -6.97 -23.71
CA PRO A 402 -7.65 -7.74 -24.30
C PRO A 402 -7.96 -8.98 -23.46
N ILE A 403 -9.24 -9.30 -23.30
CA ILE A 403 -9.70 -10.49 -22.57
C ILE A 403 -10.23 -11.50 -23.59
N PRO A 404 -9.38 -12.44 -24.07
CA PRO A 404 -9.66 -13.24 -25.27
C PRO A 404 -10.83 -14.24 -25.16
N TYR A 405 -11.40 -14.43 -23.97
CA TYR A 405 -12.52 -15.35 -23.73
C TYR A 405 -13.86 -14.65 -23.53
N LEU A 406 -13.87 -13.32 -23.52
CA LEU A 406 -15.09 -12.53 -23.41
C LEU A 406 -15.56 -12.10 -24.82
N PRO A 407 -16.87 -12.25 -25.13
CA PRO A 407 -17.44 -11.82 -26.40
C PRO A 407 -17.36 -10.28 -26.54
N GLY A 408 -17.34 -9.79 -27.78
CA GLY A 408 -17.42 -8.35 -28.07
C GLY A 408 -16.09 -7.60 -27.95
N ASN A 409 -14.95 -8.28 -28.15
CA ASN A 409 -13.60 -7.70 -27.98
C ASN A 409 -13.48 -6.96 -26.65
N ALA A 410 -13.84 -7.64 -25.55
CA ALA A 410 -13.75 -7.04 -24.24
C ALA A 410 -12.29 -6.76 -23.90
N THR A 411 -12.01 -5.53 -23.52
CA THR A 411 -10.67 -5.06 -23.20
C THR A 411 -10.73 -4.35 -21.86
N ARG A 412 -9.89 -4.80 -20.93
CA ARG A 412 -9.66 -4.06 -19.69
C ARG A 412 -8.77 -2.88 -20.00
N ILE A 413 -9.25 -1.68 -19.73
CA ILE A 413 -8.45 -0.45 -19.84
C ILE A 413 -8.22 0.08 -18.45
N ARG A 414 -6.96 0.34 -18.17
CA ARG A 414 -6.49 1.02 -16.98
C ARG A 414 -5.84 2.34 -17.37
N ALA A 415 -6.20 3.41 -16.69
CA ALA A 415 -5.57 4.72 -16.85
C ALA A 415 -5.46 5.40 -15.50
N LYS A 416 -4.27 5.91 -15.16
CA LYS A 416 -4.03 6.70 -13.96
C LYS A 416 -3.47 8.07 -14.35
N ALA A 417 -4.14 9.10 -13.87
CA ALA A 417 -3.73 10.48 -13.97
C ALA A 417 -3.24 10.97 -12.60
N VAL A 418 -2.22 11.82 -12.59
CA VAL A 418 -1.72 12.50 -11.39
C VAL A 418 -1.49 13.97 -11.67
N GLY A 419 -1.66 14.81 -10.65
CA GLY A 419 -1.36 16.24 -10.74
C GLY A 419 -1.07 16.85 -9.38
N ASP A 420 -0.49 18.04 -9.40
CA ASP A 420 -0.13 18.79 -8.21
C ASP A 420 -1.38 19.26 -7.46
N LEU A 421 -1.34 19.25 -6.13
CA LEU A 421 -2.48 19.63 -5.30
C LEU A 421 -2.78 21.14 -5.42
N ALA A 422 -3.97 21.48 -5.90
CA ALA A 422 -4.45 22.86 -5.98
C ALA A 422 -5.21 23.26 -4.70
N LEU A 423 -4.49 23.73 -3.67
CA LEU A 423 -5.11 24.15 -2.40
C LEU A 423 -6.20 25.22 -2.56
N GLY A 424 -6.09 26.09 -3.58
CA GLY A 424 -7.06 27.18 -3.82
C GLY A 424 -8.46 26.72 -4.22
N ALA A 425 -8.63 25.47 -4.69
CA ALA A 425 -9.93 24.90 -5.04
C ALA A 425 -10.68 24.31 -3.84
N LEU A 426 -9.97 23.98 -2.75
CA LEU A 426 -10.48 23.25 -1.58
C LEU A 426 -10.94 24.16 -0.42
N VAL A 427 -10.62 25.47 -0.49
CA VAL A 427 -10.91 26.46 0.57
C VAL A 427 -12.14 27.31 0.23
N ARG A 428 -13.19 26.72 -0.36
CA ARG A 428 -14.45 27.44 -0.64
C ARG A 428 -15.64 26.89 0.14
#